data_AF-A0A0E2P2R4-F1
#
_entry.id   AF-A0A0E2P2R4-F1
#
_cell.length_a   1.000
_cell.length_b   1.000
_cell.length_c   1.000
_cell.angle_alpha   90.00
_cell.angle_beta   90.00
_cell.angle_gamma   90.00
#
_symmetry.space_group_name_H-M   'P 1'
#
loop_
_entity.id
_entity.type
_entity.pdbx_description
1 polymer ?
#
loop_
_entity_poly.entity_id
_entity_poly.type
_entity_poly.pdbx_seq_one_letter_code
_entity_poly.pdbx_strand_id
1 'polypeptide(L)'
;MLAVDQLLSSTPDWSGLSQAMFPAKVADNFDPGDDMKLVLYHFYGNAEGRRIIEWLADLTVRAPFPHVGSMKESAALAAAKHEARTAVGYALLRAIAEGEELWKQQTRSQDP
;
A
#
# COMPACT_ATOMS: atom_id res chain seq x y z
N MET A 1 11.44 18.74 -28.14
CA MET A 1 12.00 17.37 -28.04
C MET A 1 10.98 16.54 -27.29
N LEU A 2 10.59 15.39 -27.83
CA LEU A 2 9.57 14.52 -27.22
C LEU A 2 10.18 13.75 -26.04
N ALA A 3 9.38 13.43 -25.01
CA ALA A 3 9.82 12.64 -23.85
C ALA A 3 10.41 11.27 -24.23
N VAL A 4 10.03 10.75 -25.40
CA VAL A 4 10.54 9.51 -25.98
C VAL A 4 12.02 9.64 -26.40
N ASP A 5 12.42 10.77 -26.98
CA ASP A 5 13.81 11.00 -27.42
C ASP A 5 14.77 11.09 -26.22
N GLN A 6 14.25 11.57 -25.09
CA GLN A 6 15.01 11.73 -23.85
C GLN A 6 15.20 10.39 -23.12
N LEU A 7 14.20 9.50 -23.19
CA LEU A 7 14.31 8.14 -22.67
C LEU A 7 15.36 7.33 -23.46
N LEU A 8 15.35 7.45 -24.80
CA LEU A 8 16.25 6.70 -25.69
C LEU A 8 17.71 7.18 -25.65
N SER A 9 17.95 8.43 -25.22
CA SER A 9 19.30 9.00 -25.10
C SER A 9 19.91 8.85 -23.71
N SER A 10 19.12 8.45 -22.72
CA SER A 10 19.60 8.21 -21.36
C SER A 10 20.29 6.85 -21.22
N THR A 11 21.42 6.81 -20.51
CA THR A 11 22.06 5.54 -20.13
C THR A 11 21.18 4.90 -19.05
N PRO A 12 20.59 3.70 -19.28
CA PRO A 12 19.72 3.11 -18.29
C PRO A 12 20.51 2.78 -17.03
N ASP A 13 20.14 3.38 -15.90
CA ASP A 13 20.64 2.93 -14.61
C ASP A 13 19.88 1.69 -14.14
N TRP A 14 20.51 0.91 -13.25
CA TRP A 14 19.91 -0.33 -12.77
C TRP A 14 18.61 -0.08 -11.99
N SER A 15 18.44 1.10 -11.38
CA SER A 15 17.19 1.48 -10.72
C SER A 15 16.03 1.67 -11.70
N GLY A 16 16.25 2.37 -12.81
CA GLY A 16 15.25 2.64 -13.84
C GLY A 16 14.87 1.37 -14.59
N LEU A 17 15.83 0.48 -14.85
CA LEU A 17 15.56 -0.85 -15.38
C LEU A 17 14.76 -1.70 -14.38
N SER A 18 15.12 -1.69 -13.10
CA SER A 18 14.35 -2.41 -12.08
C SER A 18 12.92 -1.90 -12.00
N GLN A 19 12.72 -0.58 -12.04
CA GLN A 19 11.41 0.08 -12.02
C GLN A 19 10.57 -0.27 -13.24
N ALA A 20 11.17 -0.31 -14.43
CA ALA A 20 10.50 -0.69 -15.68
C ALA A 20 10.11 -2.19 -15.74
N MET A 21 10.80 -3.04 -14.97
CA MET A 21 10.54 -4.47 -14.88
C MET A 21 9.55 -4.83 -13.76
N PHE A 22 9.09 -3.86 -12.95
CA PHE A 22 7.99 -4.12 -12.04
C PHE A 22 6.72 -4.41 -12.84
N PRO A 23 5.88 -5.34 -12.36
CA PRO A 23 4.55 -5.51 -12.93
C PRO A 23 3.87 -4.16 -13.05
N ALA A 24 3.23 -3.90 -14.19
CA ALA A 24 2.41 -2.70 -14.36
C ALA A 24 1.47 -2.58 -13.15
N LYS A 25 1.34 -1.37 -12.59
CA LYS A 25 0.39 -1.10 -11.51
C LYS A 25 -0.98 -1.59 -11.96
N VAL A 26 -1.40 -2.72 -11.40
CA VAL A 26 -2.71 -3.30 -11.66
C VAL A 26 -3.71 -2.42 -10.93
N ALA A 27 -4.87 -2.16 -11.55
CA ALA A 27 -5.93 -1.40 -10.89
C ALA A 27 -6.25 -2.07 -9.54
N ASP A 28 -5.95 -1.34 -8.46
CA ASP A 28 -6.25 -1.78 -7.12
C ASP A 28 -7.72 -1.50 -6.84
N ASN A 29 -8.54 -2.53 -6.77
CA ASN A 29 -9.99 -2.40 -6.56
C ASN A 29 -10.35 -1.67 -5.24
N PHE A 30 -9.38 -1.52 -4.34
CA PHE A 30 -9.56 -0.90 -3.03
C PHE A 30 -8.75 0.40 -2.86
N ASP A 31 -8.31 1.02 -3.95
CA ASP A 31 -7.68 2.32 -3.92
C ASP A 31 -8.68 3.38 -3.40
N PRO A 32 -8.41 4.06 -2.27
CA PRO A 32 -9.32 5.06 -1.72
C PRO A 32 -9.20 6.45 -2.39
N GLY A 33 -8.29 6.61 -3.35
CA GLY A 33 -7.99 7.88 -4.03
C GLY A 33 -6.95 8.73 -3.29
N ASP A 34 -6.30 9.63 -4.03
CA ASP A 34 -5.16 10.43 -3.56
C ASP A 34 -5.48 11.30 -2.34
N ASP A 35 -6.66 11.93 -2.32
CA ASP A 35 -7.10 12.77 -1.19
C ASP A 35 -7.15 11.96 0.11
N MET A 36 -7.71 10.75 0.07
CA MET A 36 -7.81 9.89 1.24
C MET A 36 -6.45 9.33 1.65
N LYS A 37 -5.57 9.01 0.69
CA LYS A 37 -4.19 8.58 0.99
C LYS A 37 -3.43 9.65 1.77
N LEU A 38 -3.55 10.93 1.37
CA LEU A 38 -2.95 12.06 2.08
C LEU A 38 -3.53 12.22 3.49
N VAL A 39 -4.86 12.11 3.63
CA VAL A 39 -5.53 12.13 4.95
C VAL A 39 -4.97 11.03 5.85
N LEU A 40 -4.88 9.80 5.35
CA LEU A 40 -4.37 8.66 6.10
C LEU A 40 -2.90 8.82 6.48
N TYR A 41 -2.06 9.34 5.58
CA TYR A 41 -0.67 9.66 5.85
C TYR A 41 -0.53 10.69 7.00
N HIS A 42 -1.22 11.82 6.91
CA HIS A 42 -1.17 12.85 7.95
C HIS A 42 -1.74 12.34 9.28
N PHE A 43 -2.79 11.53 9.21
CA PHE A 43 -3.36 10.86 10.38
C PHE A 43 -2.35 9.93 11.06
N TYR A 44 -1.64 9.10 10.30
CA TYR A 44 -0.57 8.23 10.83
C TYR A 44 0.65 9.00 11.36
N GLY A 45 0.89 10.20 10.84
CA GLY A 45 1.91 11.12 11.33
C GLY A 45 1.64 11.66 12.74
N ASN A 46 0.36 11.71 13.15
CA ASN A 46 -0.03 12.09 14.51
C ASN A 46 0.12 10.92 15.49
N ALA A 47 0.52 11.19 16.74
CA ALA A 47 0.68 10.14 17.76
C ALA A 47 -0.60 9.34 18.05
N GLU A 48 -1.76 10.01 18.18
CA GLU A 48 -3.04 9.34 18.41
C GLU A 48 -3.52 8.61 17.17
N GLY A 49 -3.36 9.20 15.99
CA GLY A 49 -3.71 8.53 14.73
C GLY A 49 -2.86 7.28 14.50
N ARG A 50 -1.57 7.33 14.80
CA ARG A 50 -0.70 6.14 14.81
C ARG A 50 -1.21 5.07 15.75
N ARG A 51 -1.55 5.40 17.00
CA ARG A 51 -2.08 4.41 17.97
C ARG A 51 -3.34 3.71 17.44
N ILE A 52 -4.22 4.45 16.77
CA ILE A 52 -5.43 3.90 16.15
C ILE A 52 -5.08 2.96 15.00
N ILE A 53 -4.18 3.37 14.09
CA ILE A 53 -3.73 2.52 12.98
C ILE A 53 -3.03 1.25 13.47
N GLU A 54 -2.17 1.35 14.49
CA GLU A 54 -1.50 0.20 15.08
C GLU A 54 -2.51 -0.78 15.69
N TRP A 55 -3.52 -0.29 16.40
CA TRP A 55 -4.61 -1.13 16.90
C TRP A 55 -5.42 -1.79 15.77
N LEU A 56 -5.69 -1.07 14.67
CA LEU A 56 -6.34 -1.66 13.49
C LEU A 56 -5.47 -2.74 12.83
N ALA A 57 -4.15 -2.54 12.78
CA ALA A 57 -3.22 -3.55 12.29
C ALA A 57 -3.22 -4.81 13.17
N ASP A 58 -3.31 -4.64 14.50
CA ASP A 58 -3.44 -5.74 15.46
C ASP A 58 -4.72 -6.55 15.25
N LEU A 59 -5.83 -5.87 14.92
CA LEU A 59 -7.10 -6.52 14.61
C LEU A 59 -7.14 -7.19 13.24
N THR A 60 -6.24 -6.82 12.32
CA THR A 60 -6.27 -7.26 10.92
C THR A 60 -5.04 -8.09 10.54
N VAL A 61 -3.98 -7.45 10.05
CA VAL A 61 -2.80 -8.10 9.46
C VAL A 61 -1.92 -8.83 10.46
N ARG A 62 -1.95 -8.44 11.74
CA ARG A 62 -1.19 -9.10 12.82
C ARG A 62 -2.06 -10.07 13.63
N ALA A 63 -3.37 -10.12 13.37
CA ALA A 63 -4.23 -11.05 14.07
C ALA A 63 -3.80 -12.49 13.76
N PRO A 64 -3.73 -13.38 14.76
CA PRO A 64 -3.36 -14.76 14.52
C PRO A 64 -4.41 -15.48 13.66
N PHE A 65 -3.96 -16.53 12.97
CA PHE A 65 -4.87 -17.39 12.23
C PHE A 65 -5.91 -18.02 13.18
N PRO A 66 -7.20 -18.07 12.80
CA PRO A 66 -8.25 -18.62 13.65
C PRO A 66 -8.04 -20.11 13.94
N HIS A 67 -8.37 -20.54 15.17
CA HIS A 67 -8.42 -21.95 15.50
C HIS A 67 -9.51 -22.64 14.68
N VAL A 68 -9.16 -23.76 14.04
CA VAL A 68 -10.06 -24.56 13.20
C VAL A 68 -10.11 -25.99 13.71
N GLY A 69 -11.28 -26.64 13.56
CA GLY A 69 -11.43 -28.07 13.82
C GLY A 69 -10.69 -28.94 12.80
N SER A 70 -10.85 -30.26 12.88
CA SER A 70 -10.11 -31.22 12.04
C SER A 70 -10.57 -31.31 10.58
N MET A 71 -11.67 -30.67 10.20
CA MET A 71 -12.22 -30.74 8.84
C MET A 71 -11.53 -29.76 7.89
N LYS A 72 -11.16 -30.24 6.70
CA LYS A 72 -10.44 -29.46 5.68
C LYS A 72 -11.27 -28.28 5.17
N GLU A 73 -12.58 -28.46 5.04
CA GLU A 73 -13.53 -27.43 4.61
C GLU A 73 -13.60 -26.30 5.63
N SER A 74 -13.58 -26.63 6.92
CA SER A 74 -13.53 -25.64 8.00
C SER A 74 -12.22 -24.85 7.98
N ALA A 75 -11.10 -25.52 7.70
CA ALA A 75 -9.81 -24.85 7.53
C ALA A 75 -9.79 -23.89 6.33
N ALA A 76 -10.33 -24.33 5.19
CA ALA A 76 -10.41 -23.50 3.98
C ALA A 76 -11.30 -22.26 4.18
N LEU A 77 -12.47 -22.42 4.79
CA LEU A 77 -13.37 -21.29 5.10
C LEU A 77 -12.74 -20.30 6.07
N ALA A 78 -12.00 -20.79 7.06
CA ALA A 78 -11.31 -19.94 8.02
C ALA A 78 -10.13 -19.20 7.38
N ALA A 79 -9.41 -19.86 6.47
CA ALA A 79 -8.33 -19.26 5.69
C ALA A 79 -8.86 -18.10 4.83
N ALA A 80 -9.93 -18.31 4.08
CA ALA A 80 -10.53 -17.25 3.26
C ALA A 80 -11.00 -16.04 4.10
N LYS A 81 -11.60 -16.29 5.27
CA LYS A 81 -12.01 -15.21 6.20
C LYS A 81 -10.81 -14.45 6.78
N HIS A 82 -9.75 -15.18 7.12
CA HIS A 82 -8.52 -14.57 7.63
C HIS A 82 -7.83 -13.75 6.54
N GLU A 83 -7.71 -14.28 5.33
CA GLU A 83 -7.16 -13.58 4.17
C GLU A 83 -7.93 -12.28 3.88
N ALA A 84 -9.27 -12.32 3.86
CA ALA A 84 -10.08 -11.12 3.67
C ALA A 84 -9.85 -10.06 4.76
N ARG A 85 -9.71 -10.47 6.03
CA ARG A 85 -9.41 -9.57 7.13
C ARG A 85 -8.02 -8.94 6.99
N THR A 86 -7.02 -9.74 6.65
CA THR A 86 -5.65 -9.31 6.43
C THR A 86 -5.57 -8.35 5.24
N ALA A 87 -6.32 -8.60 4.16
CA ALA A 87 -6.38 -7.73 2.99
C ALA A 87 -6.82 -6.29 3.33
N VAL A 88 -7.75 -6.11 4.28
CA VAL A 88 -8.17 -4.78 4.75
C VAL A 88 -7.01 -4.02 5.38
N GLY A 89 -6.25 -4.67 6.26
CA GLY A 89 -5.10 -4.02 6.91
C GLY A 89 -3.99 -3.70 5.91
N TYR A 90 -3.74 -4.58 4.93
CA TYR A 90 -2.77 -4.27 3.86
C TYR A 90 -3.21 -3.11 2.98
N ALA A 91 -4.49 -3.04 2.61
CA ALA A 91 -5.01 -1.92 1.83
C ALA A 91 -4.84 -0.58 2.58
N LEU A 92 -5.14 -0.56 3.88
CA LEU A 92 -4.96 0.60 4.74
C LEU A 92 -3.49 1.04 4.84
N LEU A 93 -2.58 0.11 5.16
CA LEU A 93 -1.16 0.42 5.33
C LEU A 93 -0.50 0.84 4.00
N ARG A 94 -0.89 0.21 2.88
CA ARG A 94 -0.46 0.63 1.55
C ARG A 94 -0.94 2.05 1.23
N ALA A 95 -2.20 2.39 1.50
CA ALA A 95 -2.73 3.73 1.26
C ALA A 95 -1.96 4.80 2.07
N ILE A 96 -1.54 4.49 3.30
CA ILE A 96 -0.68 5.37 4.11
C ILE A 96 0.69 5.56 3.45
N ALA A 97 1.32 4.48 2.99
CA ALA A 97 2.62 4.54 2.33
C ALA A 97 2.56 5.32 1.01
N GLU A 98 1.54 5.08 0.19
CA GLU A 98 1.30 5.83 -1.04
C GLU A 98 1.01 7.32 -0.74
N GLY A 99 0.29 7.63 0.34
CA GLY A 99 0.08 9.00 0.81
C GLY A 99 1.38 9.73 1.17
N GLU A 100 2.35 9.02 1.76
CA GLU A 100 3.68 9.58 2.03
C GLU A 100 4.42 9.91 0.73
N GLU A 101 4.36 9.03 -0.27
CA GLU A 101 4.95 9.28 -1.59
C GLU A 101 4.31 10.48 -2.29
N LEU A 102 2.97 10.57 -2.27
CA LEU A 102 2.22 11.70 -2.82
C LEU A 102 2.59 13.01 -2.15
N TRP A 103 2.65 13.04 -0.82
CA TRP A 103 3.05 14.22 -0.07
C TRP A 103 4.47 14.67 -0.43
N LYS A 104 5.43 13.73 -0.49
CA LYS A 104 6.81 14.02 -0.91
C LYS A 104 6.89 14.60 -2.32
N GLN A 105 6.09 14.10 -3.27
CA GLN A 105 6.04 14.64 -4.64
C GLN A 105 5.48 16.06 -4.67
N GLN A 106 4.43 16.33 -3.90
CA GLN A 106 3.83 17.67 -3.80
C GLN A 106 4.81 18.67 -3.17
N THR A 107 5.48 18.31 -2.06
CA THR A 107 6.44 19.20 -1.40
C THR A 107 7.65 19.51 -2.29
N ARG A 108 8.22 18.50 -2.97
CA ARG A 108 9.33 18.71 -3.92
C ARG A 108 8.97 19.57 -5.11
N SER A 109 7.70 19.59 -5.52
CA SER A 109 7.21 20.43 -6.61
C SER A 109 6.98 21.89 -6.19
N GLN A 110 7.01 22.17 -4.89
CA GLN A 110 6.82 23.51 -4.31
C GLN A 110 8.14 24.19 -3.91
N ASP A 111 9.27 23.47 -3.92
CA ASP A 111 10.60 24.05 -3.78
C ASP A 111 11.04 24.62 -5.16
N PRO A 112 11.39 25.92 -5.26
CA PRO A 112 11.73 26.59 -6.52
C PRO A 112 13.07 26.16 -7.13
#